data_AF-A0A2P6PR41-F1
#
_entry.id   AF-A0A2P6PR41-F1
#
_cell.length_a   1.000
_cell.length_b   1.000
_cell.length_c   1.000
_cell.angle_alpha   90.00
_cell.angle_beta   90.00
_cell.angle_gamma   90.00
#
_symmetry.space_group_name_H-M   'P 1'
#
loop_
_entity.id
_entity.type
_entity.pdbx_description
1 polymer ?
#
loop_
_entity_poly.entity_id
_entity_poly.type
_entity_poly.pdbx_seq_one_letter_code
_entity_poly.pdbx_strand_id
1 'polypeptide(L)'
;MAEVSVATRVQIKPFVSASPHLPICRNITWKICGAVASSDSSSSSSCGYSRYDKQTIDDGQVVLPKKKKKRRRVFFLDVNPLCYAGSKPCLHSFARWVSLFFKQVSLSDPVIAVVDGERGSELRRQLLPSYKTHRWKLLRQFSRGHVGRSHGVIKDVFTKCNVPVIKIDGHEADDVIATLAEQVLQIGYQVVIASPDKDFKQLLSEDVQIVMPLDDLKRWSFYTLKHYMAQYNCDPCCDLSLRCIMGDQADGVPGIQHLAPGFGQKTALKLLKKHGSLENLLNIASVRTVGRQYAQDALTKYADYLRRNYEILSLRRDVNVQLKEEWLVPRDTSNDSKTLSNFFKFLEETEKFSHQSGFISNG
;
A
#
# COMPACT_ATOMS: atom_id res chain seq x y z
N MET A 1 39.03 -3.78 -46.61
CA MET A 1 39.58 -2.98 -45.51
C MET A 1 38.72 -1.75 -45.32
N ALA A 2 38.00 -1.68 -44.21
CA ALA A 2 37.46 -0.45 -43.62
C ALA A 2 36.97 -0.83 -42.22
N GLU A 3 37.82 -0.58 -41.22
CA GLU A 3 37.49 -0.68 -39.80
C GLU A 3 36.53 0.46 -39.42
N VAL A 4 35.51 0.15 -38.63
CA VAL A 4 34.78 1.17 -37.86
C VAL A 4 34.90 0.79 -36.38
N SER A 5 35.69 1.59 -35.68
CA SER A 5 35.99 1.46 -34.25
C SER A 5 34.77 1.74 -33.37
N VAL A 6 34.59 0.88 -32.38
CA VAL A 6 33.66 1.05 -31.25
C VAL A 6 34.39 1.81 -30.15
N ALA A 7 33.85 2.97 -29.73
CA ALA A 7 34.31 3.67 -28.54
C ALA A 7 33.22 3.66 -27.46
N THR A 8 33.40 2.77 -26.49
CA THR A 8 32.61 2.65 -25.26
C THR A 8 33.29 3.45 -24.16
N ARG A 9 32.61 4.44 -23.55
CA ARG A 9 32.92 4.89 -22.18
C ARG A 9 31.76 5.67 -21.57
N VAL A 10 30.84 4.96 -20.92
CA VAL A 10 29.92 5.59 -19.96
C VAL A 10 30.61 5.55 -18.60
N GLN A 11 30.97 6.72 -18.08
CA GLN A 11 31.50 6.87 -16.73
C GLN A 11 30.39 6.58 -15.71
N ILE A 12 30.58 5.51 -14.94
CA ILE A 12 29.75 5.20 -13.77
C ILE A 12 30.24 6.12 -12.63
N LYS A 13 29.40 7.05 -12.19
CA LYS A 13 29.64 7.77 -10.92
C LYS A 13 29.36 6.83 -9.74
N PRO A 14 30.20 6.81 -8.70
CA PRO A 14 29.96 6.02 -7.51
C PRO A 14 28.73 6.57 -6.76
N PHE A 15 27.88 5.63 -6.33
CA PHE A 15 26.70 5.87 -5.49
C PHE A 15 27.15 6.38 -4.12
N VAL A 16 26.92 7.66 -3.86
CA VAL A 16 27.01 8.23 -2.50
C VAL A 16 25.63 8.10 -1.88
N SER A 17 25.47 7.15 -0.96
CA SER A 17 24.25 7.03 -0.17
C SER A 17 24.20 8.16 0.85
N ALA A 18 23.29 9.10 0.62
CA ALA A 18 22.85 10.05 1.64
C ALA A 18 21.34 9.89 1.81
N SER A 19 20.93 8.72 2.29
CA SER A 19 19.60 8.53 2.87
C SER A 19 19.78 8.28 4.36
N PRO A 20 19.22 9.10 5.25
CA PRO A 20 19.27 8.83 6.68
C PRO A 20 18.46 7.55 6.94
N HIS A 21 19.18 6.53 7.39
CA HIS A 21 18.72 5.31 8.05
C HIS A 21 17.25 4.92 7.82
N LEU A 22 17.03 3.97 6.90
CA LEU A 22 15.99 2.95 7.13
C LEU A 22 16.13 2.49 8.59
N PRO A 23 15.07 2.44 9.41
CA PRO A 23 15.16 1.75 10.67
C PRO A 23 15.50 0.30 10.34
N ILE A 24 16.77 -0.07 10.58
CA ILE A 24 17.25 -1.44 10.59
C ILE A 24 16.25 -2.18 11.48
N CYS A 25 15.48 -3.10 10.88
CA CYS A 25 14.63 -4.01 11.62
C CYS A 25 15.49 -4.62 12.73
N ARG A 26 15.24 -4.22 13.98
CA ARG A 26 15.85 -4.88 15.12
C ARG A 26 15.44 -6.35 15.00
N ASN A 27 16.42 -7.25 14.93
CA ASN A 27 16.19 -8.69 14.93
C ASN A 27 15.44 -9.05 16.21
N ILE A 28 14.11 -9.13 16.14
CA ILE A 28 13.30 -9.72 17.21
C ILE A 28 13.33 -11.23 16.95
N THR A 29 14.28 -11.91 17.57
CA THR A 29 14.31 -13.37 17.61
C THR A 29 13.15 -13.86 18.48
N TRP A 30 12.13 -14.44 17.85
CA TRP A 30 11.08 -15.16 18.56
C TRP A 30 11.48 -16.63 18.73
N LYS A 31 11.69 -17.06 19.97
CA LYS A 31 11.83 -18.49 20.31
C LYS A 31 10.48 -19.18 20.05
N ILE A 32 10.43 -20.02 19.03
CA ILE A 32 9.32 -20.96 18.82
C ILE A 32 9.63 -22.18 19.71
N CYS A 33 8.86 -22.38 20.78
CA CYS A 33 8.89 -23.63 21.53
C CYS A 33 8.23 -24.72 20.68
N GLY A 34 9.03 -25.67 20.19
CA GLY A 34 8.53 -26.90 19.58
C GLY A 34 8.03 -27.84 20.66
N ALA A 35 6.75 -28.23 20.58
CA ALA A 35 6.22 -29.35 21.35
C ALA A 35 6.51 -30.65 20.59
N VAL A 36 7.25 -31.55 21.24
CA VAL A 36 7.50 -32.92 20.79
C VAL A 36 6.22 -33.73 21.04
N ALA A 37 5.86 -34.56 20.07
CA ALA A 37 4.73 -35.47 20.15
C ALA A 37 5.03 -36.67 21.06
N SER A 38 4.08 -37.04 21.90
CA SER A 38 3.96 -38.37 22.48
C SER A 38 2.48 -38.72 22.60
N SER A 39 2.18 -39.96 22.25
CA SER A 39 0.87 -40.62 22.24
C SER A 39 0.27 -40.73 23.64
N ASP A 40 -1.06 -40.68 23.74
CA ASP A 40 -1.88 -41.79 24.27
C ASP A 40 -3.36 -41.40 24.38
N SER A 41 -4.18 -42.44 24.48
CA SER A 41 -5.63 -42.55 24.27
C SER A 41 -6.52 -42.12 25.45
N SER A 42 -7.78 -41.86 25.09
CA SER A 42 -9.05 -42.11 25.81
C SER A 42 -9.65 -41.08 26.81
N SER A 43 -10.94 -40.83 26.55
CA SER A 43 -12.09 -40.57 27.44
C SER A 43 -12.19 -39.32 28.33
N SER A 44 -13.21 -38.50 27.99
CA SER A 44 -14.25 -37.87 28.80
C SER A 44 -13.94 -37.02 30.05
N SER A 45 -14.72 -35.94 30.12
CA SER A 45 -15.26 -35.23 31.30
C SER A 45 -14.66 -33.86 31.65
N SER A 46 -15.58 -32.99 32.03
CA SER A 46 -15.44 -31.56 32.31
C SER A 46 -14.64 -31.27 33.57
N CYS A 47 -13.84 -30.20 33.55
CA CYS A 47 -13.79 -29.22 34.64
C CYS A 47 -12.93 -28.02 34.26
N GLY A 48 -13.41 -26.83 34.59
CA GLY A 48 -12.62 -25.62 34.51
C GLY A 48 -11.49 -25.63 35.54
N TYR A 49 -10.33 -25.12 35.15
CA TYR A 49 -9.28 -24.70 36.07
C TYR A 49 -8.58 -23.46 35.51
N SER A 50 -8.80 -22.33 36.16
CA SER A 50 -7.85 -21.23 36.23
C SER A 50 -6.61 -21.68 37.00
N ARG A 51 -5.45 -21.03 36.74
CA ARG A 51 -4.22 -20.87 37.56
C ARG A 51 -2.97 -21.22 36.75
N TYR A 52 -1.82 -20.58 36.88
CA TYR A 52 -1.31 -19.47 37.69
C TYR A 52 0.01 -19.09 37.00
N ASP A 53 0.26 -17.81 36.73
CA ASP A 53 1.63 -17.34 36.51
C ASP A 53 2.25 -16.96 37.87
N LYS A 54 3.45 -17.47 38.12
CA LYS A 54 4.20 -17.25 39.37
C LYS A 54 4.55 -15.77 39.52
N GLN A 55 3.99 -15.13 40.54
CA GLN A 55 4.45 -13.84 41.05
C GLN A 55 5.62 -14.05 42.01
N THR A 56 6.76 -13.41 41.72
CA THR A 56 7.74 -13.03 42.73
C THR A 56 7.21 -11.80 43.45
N ILE A 57 7.05 -11.92 44.77
CA ILE A 57 6.69 -10.84 45.68
C ILE A 57 7.96 -9.99 45.90
N ASP A 58 7.89 -8.72 45.55
CA ASP A 58 8.74 -7.68 46.12
C ASP A 58 7.89 -6.40 46.28
N ASP A 59 8.24 -5.60 47.29
CA ASP A 59 7.37 -4.70 48.04
C ASP A 59 6.37 -3.81 47.27
N GLY A 60 5.10 -3.89 47.70
CA GLY A 60 4.41 -2.69 48.19
C GLY A 60 4.12 -1.53 47.24
N GLN A 61 3.83 -1.75 45.95
CA GLN A 61 2.96 -0.84 45.18
C GLN A 61 2.33 -1.58 44.00
N VAL A 62 1.02 -1.81 44.06
CA VAL A 62 0.25 -2.26 42.88
C VAL A 62 0.24 -1.11 41.88
N VAL A 63 1.24 -1.09 40.99
CA VAL A 63 1.21 -0.24 39.80
C VAL A 63 0.15 -0.84 38.88
N LEU A 64 -1.09 -0.38 39.03
CA LEU A 64 -2.13 -0.60 38.04
C LEU A 64 -1.57 -0.20 36.67
N PRO A 65 -1.65 -1.04 35.63
CA PRO A 65 -1.12 -0.69 34.32
C PRO A 65 -1.79 0.60 33.88
N LYS A 66 -1.03 1.70 33.80
CA LYS A 66 -1.52 2.99 33.31
C LYS A 66 -2.17 2.72 31.96
N LYS A 67 -3.47 2.97 31.83
CA LYS A 67 -4.19 2.88 30.55
C LYS A 67 -3.39 3.69 29.53
N LYS A 68 -2.74 3.03 28.57
CA LYS A 68 -2.00 3.72 27.50
C LYS A 68 -2.99 4.70 26.86
N LYS A 69 -2.68 6.00 26.93
CA LYS A 69 -3.50 7.06 26.32
C LYS A 69 -3.66 6.69 24.84
N LYS A 70 -4.90 6.56 24.36
CA LYS A 70 -5.17 6.17 22.97
C LYS A 70 -4.52 7.19 22.05
N ARG A 71 -3.55 6.75 21.24
CA ARG A 71 -2.89 7.62 20.26
C ARG A 71 -3.93 8.11 19.25
N ARG A 72 -3.84 9.38 18.88
CA ARG A 72 -4.70 9.97 17.84
C ARG A 72 -4.35 9.33 16.50
N ARG A 73 -5.35 9.17 15.64
CA ARG A 73 -5.20 8.57 14.31
C ARG A 73 -5.42 9.64 13.25
N VAL A 74 -4.69 9.55 12.15
CA VAL A 74 -4.91 10.33 10.93
C VAL A 74 -5.20 9.35 9.80
N PHE A 75 -6.24 9.65 9.02
CA PHE A 75 -6.60 8.85 7.88
C PHE A 75 -6.07 9.49 6.59
N PHE A 76 -5.44 8.70 5.74
CA PHE A 76 -5.16 9.05 4.35
C PHE A 76 -6.13 8.32 3.45
N LEU A 77 -6.82 9.03 2.57
CA LEU A 77 -7.73 8.44 1.60
C LEU A 77 -7.10 8.51 0.22
N ASP A 78 -6.75 7.35 -0.33
CA ASP A 78 -6.27 7.21 -1.71
C ASP A 78 -7.47 7.24 -2.66
N VAL A 79 -7.66 8.37 -3.34
CA VAL A 79 -8.93 8.69 -4.02
C VAL A 79 -9.03 8.00 -5.38
N ASN A 80 -7.92 7.89 -6.09
CA ASN A 80 -7.87 7.41 -7.47
C ASN A 80 -8.53 6.02 -7.65
N PRO A 81 -8.21 4.98 -6.87
CA PRO A 81 -8.83 3.68 -7.03
C PRO A 81 -10.33 3.65 -6.67
N LEU A 82 -10.81 4.57 -5.83
CA LEU A 82 -12.24 4.64 -5.46
C LEU A 82 -13.12 5.16 -6.60
N CYS A 83 -12.51 5.79 -7.60
CA CYS A 83 -13.20 6.34 -8.76
C CYS A 83 -13.51 5.29 -9.84
N TYR A 84 -13.35 4.00 -9.53
CA TYR A 84 -13.54 2.90 -10.48
C TYR A 84 -14.52 1.86 -9.94
N ALA A 85 -15.29 1.25 -10.84
CA ALA A 85 -16.03 0.02 -10.62
C ALA A 85 -15.39 -1.07 -11.49
N GLY A 86 -14.59 -1.94 -10.88
CA GLY A 86 -13.68 -2.81 -11.61
C GLY A 86 -12.66 -1.98 -12.40
N SER A 87 -12.63 -2.15 -13.73
CA SER A 87 -11.73 -1.39 -14.62
C SER A 87 -12.35 -0.11 -15.19
N LYS A 88 -13.64 0.16 -14.93
CA LYS A 88 -14.36 1.29 -15.54
C LYS A 88 -14.42 2.49 -14.59
N PRO A 89 -14.06 3.71 -15.04
CA PRO A 89 -14.30 4.92 -14.27
C PRO A 89 -15.78 5.07 -13.90
N CYS A 90 -16.08 5.37 -12.64
CA CYS A 90 -17.43 5.44 -12.09
C CYS A 90 -17.49 6.37 -10.87
N LEU A 91 -18.10 7.55 -11.02
CA LEU A 91 -18.28 8.49 -9.90
C LEU A 91 -19.28 7.99 -8.85
N HIS A 92 -20.22 7.11 -9.21
CA HIS A 92 -21.07 6.42 -8.24
C HIS A 92 -20.27 5.50 -7.31
N SER A 93 -19.21 4.86 -7.82
CA SER A 93 -18.30 4.07 -6.98
C SER A 93 -17.61 4.97 -5.95
N PHE A 94 -17.10 6.12 -6.40
CA PHE A 94 -16.49 7.12 -5.53
C PHE A 94 -17.49 7.61 -4.45
N ALA A 95 -18.69 8.04 -4.85
CA ALA A 95 -19.73 8.51 -3.94
C ALA A 95 -20.07 7.45 -2.87
N ARG A 96 -20.23 6.20 -3.30
CA ARG A 96 -20.52 5.07 -2.40
C ARG A 96 -19.41 4.86 -1.40
N TRP A 97 -18.16 4.77 -1.87
CA TRP A 97 -17.02 4.46 -1.00
C TRP A 97 -16.72 5.55 0.01
N VAL A 98 -16.80 6.83 -0.39
CA VAL A 98 -16.65 7.96 0.51
C VAL A 98 -17.78 8.00 1.55
N SER A 99 -19.02 7.77 1.13
CA SER A 99 -20.18 7.71 2.04
C SER A 99 -20.02 6.59 3.08
N LEU A 100 -19.60 5.40 2.66
CA LEU A 100 -19.33 4.29 3.58
C LEU A 100 -18.12 4.60 4.49
N PHE A 101 -17.09 5.24 3.96
CA PHE A 101 -15.89 5.58 4.73
C PHE A 101 -16.21 6.55 5.88
N PHE A 102 -16.94 7.63 5.61
CA PHE A 102 -17.35 8.59 6.65
C PHE A 102 -18.35 8.00 7.66
N LYS A 103 -19.19 7.06 7.24
CA LYS A 103 -20.17 6.41 8.13
C LYS A 103 -19.59 5.31 8.99
N GLN A 104 -18.62 4.56 8.50
CA GLN A 104 -18.17 3.29 9.10
C GLN A 104 -16.74 3.34 9.65
N VAL A 105 -15.89 4.24 9.13
CA VAL A 105 -14.45 4.18 9.36
C VAL A 105 -13.94 5.43 10.06
N SER A 106 -14.00 6.57 9.38
CA SER A 106 -13.60 7.86 9.95
C SER A 106 -14.83 8.68 10.24
N LEU A 107 -15.26 8.63 11.51
CA LEU A 107 -16.36 9.44 12.01
C LEU A 107 -15.89 10.91 12.03
N SER A 108 -15.19 11.31 13.10
CA SER A 108 -14.62 12.66 13.25
C SER A 108 -13.10 12.70 13.25
N ASP A 109 -12.43 11.55 13.09
CA ASP A 109 -10.96 11.51 13.01
C ASP A 109 -10.48 12.34 11.78
N PRO A 110 -9.30 12.98 11.85
CA PRO A 110 -8.74 13.73 10.72
C PRO A 110 -8.60 12.86 9.46
N VAL A 111 -8.97 13.41 8.30
CA VAL A 111 -8.88 12.74 6.99
C VAL A 111 -8.17 13.65 6.02
N ILE A 112 -7.19 13.11 5.28
CA ILE A 112 -6.48 13.77 4.19
C ILE A 112 -6.71 12.96 2.92
N ALA A 113 -7.39 13.56 1.94
CA ALA A 113 -7.58 12.93 0.63
C ALA A 113 -6.39 13.23 -0.27
N VAL A 114 -5.88 12.21 -0.96
CA VAL A 114 -4.73 12.35 -1.86
C VAL A 114 -5.12 11.82 -3.24
N VAL A 115 -4.80 12.60 -4.28
CA VAL A 115 -5.05 12.28 -5.69
C VAL A 115 -3.74 12.26 -6.47
N ASP A 116 -3.68 11.46 -7.54
CA ASP A 116 -2.51 11.42 -8.41
C ASP A 116 -2.20 12.80 -9.00
N GLY A 117 -0.91 13.16 -8.97
CA GLY A 117 -0.38 14.30 -9.67
C GLY A 117 -0.37 14.11 -11.18
N GLU A 118 -0.33 15.23 -11.91
CA GLU A 118 -0.11 15.14 -13.35
C GLU A 118 1.25 14.51 -13.63
N ARG A 119 1.28 13.58 -14.60
CA ARG A 119 2.48 12.83 -14.96
C ARG A 119 3.10 12.04 -13.79
N GLY A 120 2.32 11.69 -12.76
CA GLY A 120 2.80 10.99 -11.56
C GLY A 120 3.69 9.77 -11.82
N SER A 121 3.31 8.92 -12.77
CA SER A 121 4.09 7.70 -13.10
C SER A 121 5.21 7.88 -14.12
N GLU A 122 5.59 9.11 -14.48
CA GLU A 122 6.60 9.34 -15.53
C GLU A 122 7.96 8.76 -15.16
N LEU A 123 8.41 8.93 -13.91
CA LEU A 123 9.64 8.33 -13.40
C LEU A 123 9.63 6.80 -13.55
N ARG A 124 8.56 6.15 -13.08
CA ARG A 124 8.39 4.69 -13.19
C ARG A 124 8.34 4.23 -14.65
N ARG A 125 7.75 5.02 -15.55
CA ARG A 125 7.74 4.75 -17.00
C ARG A 125 9.08 4.94 -17.69
N GLN A 126 9.95 5.82 -17.19
CA GLN A 126 11.34 5.92 -17.67
C GLN A 126 12.12 4.64 -17.36
N LEU A 127 11.88 4.04 -16.19
CA LEU A 127 12.48 2.76 -15.79
C LEU A 127 11.83 1.56 -16.50
N LEU A 128 10.50 1.55 -16.61
CA LEU A 128 9.72 0.50 -17.25
C LEU A 128 8.60 1.11 -18.11
N PRO A 129 8.81 1.25 -19.43
CA PRO A 129 7.83 1.86 -20.33
C PRO A 129 6.44 1.20 -20.32
N SER A 130 6.33 -0.08 -19.94
CA SER A 130 5.06 -0.81 -19.83
C SER A 130 4.26 -0.49 -18.56
N TYR A 131 4.84 0.21 -17.59
CA TYR A 131 4.24 0.49 -16.28
C TYR A 131 2.88 1.20 -16.40
N LYS A 132 1.83 0.59 -15.83
CA LYS A 132 0.42 1.06 -15.84
C LYS A 132 -0.13 1.42 -17.24
N THR A 133 0.49 0.96 -18.33
CA THR A 133 0.12 1.36 -19.71
C THR A 133 -1.31 0.95 -20.10
N HIS A 134 -1.79 -0.18 -19.60
CA HIS A 134 -3.17 -0.63 -19.86
C HIS A 134 -4.21 0.33 -19.27
N ARG A 135 -3.93 0.93 -18.10
CA ARG A 135 -4.81 1.95 -17.48
C ARG A 135 -4.85 3.23 -18.31
N TRP A 136 -3.69 3.65 -18.84
CA TRP A 136 -3.59 4.81 -19.72
C TRP A 136 -4.37 4.64 -21.04
N LYS A 137 -4.27 3.47 -21.67
CA LYS A 137 -5.03 3.17 -22.89
C LYS A 137 -6.54 3.25 -22.64
N LEU A 138 -6.99 2.70 -21.51
CA LEU A 138 -8.39 2.73 -21.09
C LEU A 138 -8.87 4.17 -20.82
N LEU A 139 -8.09 4.98 -20.10
CA LEU A 139 -8.40 6.40 -19.87
C LEU A 139 -8.53 7.20 -21.17
N ARG A 140 -7.67 6.94 -22.17
CA ARG A 140 -7.77 7.59 -23.49
C ARG A 140 -9.04 7.19 -24.24
N GLN A 141 -9.52 5.95 -24.08
CA GLN A 141 -10.76 5.48 -24.72
C GLN A 141 -12.01 6.15 -24.15
N PHE A 142 -12.05 6.41 -22.84
CA PHE A 142 -13.17 7.14 -22.20
C PHE A 142 -13.12 8.69 -22.38
N SER A 143 -12.12 9.19 -23.13
CA SER A 143 -11.96 10.53 -23.74
C SER A 143 -11.70 11.75 -22.83
N ARG A 144 -10.95 12.68 -23.44
CA ARG A 144 -10.25 13.90 -22.95
C ARG A 144 -11.11 15.01 -22.29
N GLY A 145 -12.36 14.73 -21.89
CA GLY A 145 -13.25 15.72 -21.25
C GLY A 145 -13.84 15.27 -19.89
N HIS A 146 -14.02 13.96 -19.67
CA HIS A 146 -14.61 13.45 -18.44
C HIS A 146 -13.63 13.46 -17.27
N VAL A 147 -12.38 13.05 -17.48
CA VAL A 147 -11.38 12.92 -16.40
C VAL A 147 -11.09 14.25 -15.71
N GLY A 148 -10.93 15.34 -16.48
CA GLY A 148 -10.71 16.69 -15.92
C GLY A 148 -11.93 17.23 -15.14
N ARG A 149 -13.15 16.99 -15.64
CA ARG A 149 -14.38 17.34 -14.92
C ARG A 149 -14.55 16.52 -13.65
N SER A 150 -14.18 15.24 -13.66
CA SER A 150 -14.23 14.37 -12.49
C SER A 150 -13.34 14.86 -11.35
N HIS A 151 -12.10 15.31 -11.63
CA HIS A 151 -11.21 15.85 -10.59
C HIS A 151 -11.79 17.09 -9.90
N GLY A 152 -12.39 18.01 -10.67
CA GLY A 152 -13.03 19.20 -10.11
C GLY A 152 -14.20 18.86 -9.18
N VAL A 153 -15.06 17.92 -9.60
CA VAL A 153 -16.20 17.45 -8.82
C VAL A 153 -15.75 16.72 -7.55
N ILE A 154 -14.75 15.84 -7.64
CA ILE A 154 -14.18 15.13 -6.49
C ILE A 154 -13.63 16.14 -5.46
N LYS A 155 -12.87 17.14 -5.92
CA LYS A 155 -12.32 18.18 -5.05
C LYS A 155 -13.41 19.01 -4.37
N ASP A 156 -14.46 19.36 -5.11
CA ASP A 156 -15.61 20.11 -4.58
C ASP A 156 -16.34 19.32 -3.46
N VAL A 157 -16.58 18.02 -3.69
CA VAL A 157 -17.19 17.13 -2.68
C VAL A 157 -16.35 17.08 -1.40
N PHE A 158 -15.04 16.83 -1.52
CA PHE A 158 -14.17 16.78 -0.33
C PHE A 158 -14.06 18.13 0.38
N THR A 159 -13.97 19.23 -0.37
CA THR A 159 -13.91 20.58 0.21
C THR A 159 -15.17 20.86 1.04
N LYS A 160 -16.36 20.53 0.51
CA LYS A 160 -17.64 20.69 1.23
C LYS A 160 -17.78 19.77 2.44
N CYS A 161 -17.09 18.63 2.44
CA CYS A 161 -16.97 17.72 3.59
C CYS A 161 -15.80 18.08 4.53
N ASN A 162 -15.18 19.26 4.39
CA ASN A 162 -14.05 19.70 5.20
C ASN A 162 -12.84 18.72 5.18
N VAL A 163 -12.57 18.11 4.03
CA VAL A 163 -11.41 17.22 3.82
C VAL A 163 -10.38 17.92 2.92
N PRO A 164 -9.13 18.14 3.39
CA PRO A 164 -8.06 18.64 2.53
C PRO A 164 -7.75 17.64 1.41
N VAL A 165 -7.60 18.15 0.19
CA VAL A 165 -7.25 17.36 -1.00
C VAL A 165 -5.86 17.75 -1.47
N ILE A 166 -4.95 16.79 -1.46
CA ILE A 166 -3.54 16.97 -1.82
C ILE A 166 -3.29 16.37 -3.20
N LYS A 167 -2.65 17.16 -4.07
CA LYS A 167 -2.18 16.76 -5.40
C LYS A 167 -0.78 17.34 -5.59
N ILE A 168 0.19 16.50 -5.90
CA ILE A 168 1.58 16.92 -6.16
C ILE A 168 1.97 16.44 -7.54
N ASP A 169 2.12 17.35 -8.49
CA ASP A 169 2.47 16.99 -9.87
C ASP A 169 3.84 16.31 -9.94
N GLY A 170 3.98 15.33 -10.84
CA GLY A 170 5.16 14.47 -10.95
C GLY A 170 5.22 13.33 -9.93
N HIS A 171 4.21 13.21 -9.05
CA HIS A 171 4.12 12.13 -8.06
C HIS A 171 2.76 11.43 -8.11
N GLU A 172 2.78 10.12 -7.86
CA GLU A 172 1.56 9.33 -7.63
C GLU A 172 1.07 9.54 -6.19
N ALA A 173 -0.21 9.29 -5.95
CA ALA A 173 -0.84 9.50 -4.63
C ALA A 173 -0.19 8.64 -3.54
N ASP A 174 0.28 7.45 -3.89
CA ASP A 174 0.95 6.50 -3.01
C ASP A 174 2.27 7.03 -2.42
N ASP A 175 3.12 7.68 -3.23
CA ASP A 175 4.36 8.33 -2.80
C ASP A 175 4.06 9.51 -1.86
N VAL A 176 3.03 10.30 -2.18
CA VAL A 176 2.60 11.43 -1.35
C VAL A 176 2.07 10.94 0.01
N ILE A 177 1.25 9.90 0.01
CA ILE A 177 0.73 9.26 1.24
C ILE A 177 1.88 8.67 2.05
N ALA A 178 2.83 7.97 1.43
CA ALA A 178 3.96 7.38 2.13
C ALA A 178 4.84 8.44 2.81
N THR A 179 5.06 9.57 2.13
CA THR A 179 5.79 10.72 2.69
C THR A 179 5.05 11.36 3.87
N LEU A 180 3.75 11.66 3.71
CA LEU A 180 2.95 12.27 4.77
C LEU A 180 2.72 11.33 5.96
N ALA A 181 2.59 10.03 5.71
CA ALA A 181 2.47 9.03 6.76
C ALA A 181 3.70 9.03 7.68
N GLU A 182 4.91 9.14 7.12
CA GLU A 182 6.14 9.24 7.90
C GLU A 182 6.15 10.50 8.78
N GLN A 183 5.75 11.65 8.24
CA GLN A 183 5.62 12.90 9.00
C GLN A 183 4.60 12.78 10.15
N VAL A 184 3.46 12.11 9.92
CA VAL A 184 2.44 11.85 10.95
C VAL A 184 2.98 10.93 12.06
N LEU A 185 3.75 9.90 11.70
CA LEU A 185 4.37 9.00 12.68
C LEU A 185 5.41 9.72 13.55
N GLN A 186 6.22 10.60 12.95
CA GLN A 186 7.25 11.37 13.65
C GLN A 186 6.66 12.26 14.77
N ILE A 187 5.45 12.80 14.58
CA ILE A 187 4.74 13.58 15.59
C ILE A 187 3.93 12.73 16.59
N GLY A 188 4.08 11.40 16.56
CA GLY A 188 3.50 10.49 17.56
C GLY A 188 2.05 10.08 17.29
N TYR A 189 1.49 10.36 16.11
CA TYR A 189 0.16 9.90 15.72
C TYR A 189 0.23 8.49 15.12
N GLN A 190 -0.94 7.87 14.95
CA GLN A 190 -1.11 6.62 14.20
C GLN A 190 -1.69 6.92 12.82
N VAL A 191 -1.37 6.08 11.84
CA VAL A 191 -1.79 6.25 10.45
C VAL A 191 -2.76 5.15 10.06
N VAL A 192 -3.85 5.53 9.38
CA VAL A 192 -4.72 4.58 8.69
C VAL A 192 -4.84 4.98 7.23
N ILE A 193 -4.45 4.08 6.32
CA ILE A 193 -4.51 4.31 4.88
C ILE A 193 -5.74 3.62 4.31
N ALA A 194 -6.67 4.39 3.76
CA ALA A 194 -7.87 3.91 3.12
C ALA A 194 -7.62 3.75 1.62
N SER A 195 -7.29 2.53 1.20
CA SER A 195 -7.01 2.17 -0.19
C SER A 195 -7.18 0.67 -0.43
N PRO A 196 -7.64 0.22 -1.61
CA PRO A 196 -7.48 -1.17 -2.05
C PRO A 196 -6.07 -1.49 -2.54
N ASP A 197 -5.19 -0.49 -2.67
CA ASP A 197 -3.84 -0.69 -3.20
C ASP A 197 -2.98 -1.50 -2.23
N LYS A 198 -2.40 -2.55 -2.77
CA LYS A 198 -1.52 -3.49 -2.07
C LYS A 198 -0.12 -2.91 -1.87
N ASP A 199 0.23 -1.82 -2.56
CA ASP A 199 1.52 -1.15 -2.40
C ASP A 199 1.73 -0.59 -0.99
N PHE A 200 0.65 -0.18 -0.32
CA PHE A 200 0.70 0.31 1.06
C PHE A 200 1.07 -0.76 2.09
N LYS A 201 1.07 -2.05 1.73
CA LYS A 201 1.56 -3.12 2.62
C LYS A 201 3.02 -2.89 3.04
N GLN A 202 3.79 -2.18 2.21
CA GLN A 202 5.16 -1.73 2.52
C GLN A 202 5.25 -0.83 3.76
N LEU A 203 4.16 -0.20 4.17
CA LEU A 203 4.11 0.73 5.29
C LEU A 203 3.54 0.11 6.57
N LEU A 204 3.02 -1.13 6.51
CA LEU A 204 2.38 -1.78 7.66
C LEU A 204 3.34 -1.90 8.84
N SER A 205 2.86 -1.47 10.00
CA SER A 205 3.58 -1.56 11.27
C SER A 205 2.58 -1.61 12.43
N GLU A 206 3.05 -1.48 13.67
CA GLU A 206 2.16 -1.34 14.82
C GLU A 206 1.34 -0.04 14.80
N ASP A 207 1.90 1.00 14.17
CA ASP A 207 1.30 2.35 14.12
C ASP A 207 0.69 2.70 12.76
N VAL A 208 0.80 1.81 11.76
CA VAL A 208 0.22 1.99 10.43
C VAL A 208 -0.71 0.83 10.10
N GLN A 209 -1.96 1.14 9.79
CA GLN A 209 -2.97 0.18 9.36
C GLN A 209 -3.49 0.55 7.98
N ILE A 210 -4.00 -0.44 7.25
CA ILE A 210 -4.71 -0.22 5.99
C ILE A 210 -6.18 -0.53 6.24
N VAL A 211 -7.07 0.19 5.59
CA VAL A 211 -8.49 -0.15 5.51
C VAL A 211 -8.87 -0.25 4.05
N MET A 212 -9.37 -1.42 3.64
CA MET A 212 -9.61 -1.75 2.24
C MET A 212 -11.12 -1.81 1.96
N PRO A 213 -11.59 -1.31 0.80
CA PRO A 213 -12.96 -1.50 0.37
C PRO A 213 -13.18 -2.97 -0.04
N LEU A 214 -14.21 -3.61 0.49
CA LEU A 214 -14.64 -4.96 0.09
C LEU A 214 -15.96 -4.85 -0.68
N ASP A 215 -15.88 -4.88 -2.01
CA ASP A 215 -17.03 -4.70 -2.91
C ASP A 215 -18.18 -5.65 -2.58
N ASP A 216 -17.90 -6.95 -2.44
CA ASP A 216 -18.91 -7.99 -2.17
C ASP A 216 -19.66 -7.78 -0.86
N LEU A 217 -18.97 -7.21 0.14
CA LEU A 217 -19.54 -6.97 1.47
C LEU A 217 -20.05 -5.53 1.64
N LYS A 218 -19.90 -4.67 0.63
CA LYS A 218 -20.28 -3.25 0.64
C LYS A 218 -19.83 -2.52 1.90
N ARG A 219 -18.61 -2.80 2.37
CA ARG A 219 -18.03 -2.22 3.58
C ARG A 219 -16.52 -2.08 3.48
N TRP A 220 -15.97 -1.30 4.39
CA TRP A 220 -14.54 -1.22 4.62
C TRP A 220 -14.08 -2.30 5.61
N SER A 221 -12.88 -2.84 5.41
CA SER A 221 -12.27 -3.82 6.31
C SER A 221 -10.83 -3.45 6.64
N PHE A 222 -10.51 -3.46 7.93
CA PHE A 222 -9.14 -3.23 8.38
C PHE A 222 -8.23 -4.40 8.01
N TYR A 223 -7.05 -4.06 7.52
CA TYR A 223 -5.94 -4.94 7.25
C TYR A 223 -4.75 -4.44 8.08
N THR A 224 -4.30 -5.28 9.01
CA THR A 224 -3.30 -4.91 10.02
C THR A 224 -2.07 -5.80 9.89
N LEU A 225 -1.00 -5.44 10.60
CA LEU A 225 0.20 -6.27 10.72
C LEU A 225 -0.13 -7.73 11.06
N LYS A 226 -1.09 -7.97 11.98
CA LYS A 226 -1.52 -9.33 12.36
C LYS A 226 -2.12 -10.10 11.19
N HIS A 227 -2.95 -9.44 10.37
CA HIS A 227 -3.53 -10.06 9.17
C HIS A 227 -2.44 -10.42 8.16
N TYR A 228 -1.48 -9.52 7.94
CA TYR A 228 -0.34 -9.77 7.07
C TYR A 228 0.51 -10.96 7.52
N MET A 229 0.87 -11.00 8.82
CA MET A 229 1.65 -12.09 9.38
C MET A 229 0.92 -13.44 9.30
N ALA A 230 -0.40 -13.47 9.53
CA ALA A 230 -1.19 -14.68 9.38
C ALA A 230 -1.22 -15.19 7.94
N GLN A 231 -1.25 -14.29 6.95
CA GLN A 231 -1.33 -14.64 5.54
C GLN A 231 0.01 -15.05 4.93
N TYR A 232 1.08 -14.31 5.21
CA TYR A 232 2.39 -14.48 4.54
C TYR A 232 3.45 -15.13 5.42
N ASN A 233 3.24 -15.14 6.75
CA ASN A 233 4.17 -15.67 7.74
C ASN A 233 5.58 -15.04 7.59
N CYS A 234 5.64 -13.76 7.22
CA CYS A 234 6.85 -12.95 7.13
C CYS A 234 6.57 -11.51 7.57
N ASP A 235 7.62 -10.74 7.81
CA ASP A 235 7.53 -9.32 8.13
C ASP A 235 7.09 -8.51 6.90
N PRO A 236 6.25 -7.46 7.04
CA PRO A 236 5.88 -6.59 5.92
C PRO A 236 7.05 -5.92 5.21
N CYS A 237 8.20 -5.75 5.87
CA CYS A 237 9.42 -5.26 5.21
C CYS A 237 9.88 -6.18 4.06
N CYS A 238 9.48 -7.45 4.08
CA CYS A 238 9.73 -8.39 3.00
C CYS A 238 8.71 -8.30 1.85
N ASP A 239 7.60 -7.55 2.01
CA ASP A 239 6.52 -7.48 1.00
C ASP A 239 7.03 -6.95 -0.34
N LEU A 240 7.72 -5.81 -0.31
CA LEU A 240 8.34 -5.23 -1.50
C LEU A 240 9.31 -6.23 -2.15
N SER A 241 10.16 -6.86 -1.35
CA SER A 241 11.14 -7.84 -1.83
C SER A 241 10.46 -9.03 -2.51
N LEU A 242 9.36 -9.53 -1.93
CA LEU A 242 8.56 -10.59 -2.51
C LEU A 242 7.94 -10.15 -3.84
N ARG A 243 7.35 -8.95 -3.90
CA ARG A 243 6.74 -8.43 -5.12
C ARG A 243 7.74 -8.13 -6.22
N CYS A 244 8.98 -7.75 -5.90
CA CYS A 244 10.04 -7.61 -6.89
C CYS A 244 10.34 -8.93 -7.61
N ILE A 245 10.31 -10.04 -6.87
CA ILE A 245 10.54 -11.39 -7.40
C ILE A 245 9.30 -11.89 -8.15
N MET A 246 8.12 -11.65 -7.57
CA MET A 246 6.85 -12.19 -8.06
C MET A 246 6.21 -11.35 -9.17
N GLY A 247 6.63 -10.10 -9.32
CA GLY A 247 5.98 -9.11 -10.16
C GLY A 247 4.71 -8.52 -9.54
N ASP A 248 4.18 -7.51 -10.23
CA ASP A 248 2.87 -6.96 -10.00
C ASP A 248 2.09 -6.84 -11.31
N GLN A 249 1.12 -7.74 -11.50
CA GLN A 249 0.25 -7.75 -12.68
C GLN A 249 -0.62 -6.48 -12.78
N ALA A 250 -1.07 -5.93 -11.66
CA ALA A 250 -1.95 -4.75 -11.65
C ALA A 250 -1.22 -3.52 -12.19
N ASP A 251 0.09 -3.47 -12.01
CA ASP A 251 0.96 -2.39 -12.50
C ASP A 251 1.72 -2.74 -13.78
N GLY A 252 1.65 -4.01 -14.21
CA GLY A 252 2.36 -4.50 -15.40
C GLY A 252 3.86 -4.67 -15.17
N VAL A 253 4.29 -4.88 -13.93
CA VAL A 253 5.68 -5.17 -13.55
C VAL A 253 5.87 -6.69 -13.58
N PRO A 254 6.69 -7.26 -14.49
CA PRO A 254 6.85 -8.70 -14.56
C PRO A 254 7.78 -9.21 -13.46
N GLY A 255 7.44 -10.36 -12.86
CA GLY A 255 8.34 -11.10 -11.98
C GLY A 255 9.28 -12.02 -12.75
N ILE A 256 10.10 -12.80 -12.07
CA ILE A 256 11.10 -13.67 -12.71
C ILE A 256 10.59 -15.10 -13.01
N GLN A 257 9.33 -15.43 -12.69
CA GLN A 257 8.83 -16.81 -12.78
C GLN A 257 8.82 -17.36 -14.21
N HIS A 258 8.67 -16.49 -15.21
CA HIS A 258 8.76 -16.84 -16.63
C HIS A 258 10.21 -17.07 -17.10
N LEU A 259 11.20 -16.53 -16.37
CA LEU A 259 12.63 -16.63 -16.67
C LEU A 259 13.33 -17.73 -15.86
N ALA A 260 12.77 -18.08 -14.71
CA ALA A 260 13.26 -19.09 -13.78
C ALA A 260 12.10 -19.98 -13.28
N PRO A 261 11.65 -20.94 -14.10
CA PRO A 261 10.61 -21.89 -13.69
C PRO A 261 10.99 -22.60 -12.39
N GLY A 262 10.06 -22.64 -11.42
CA GLY A 262 10.31 -23.17 -10.06
C GLY A 262 10.73 -22.12 -9.02
N PHE A 263 11.12 -20.91 -9.43
CA PHE A 263 11.27 -19.78 -8.53
C PHE A 263 9.92 -19.09 -8.27
N GLY A 264 9.04 -19.78 -7.55
CA GLY A 264 7.73 -19.26 -7.15
C GLY A 264 7.72 -18.65 -5.74
N GLN A 265 6.52 -18.26 -5.30
CA GLN A 265 6.29 -17.58 -4.01
C GLN A 265 6.86 -18.34 -2.81
N LYS A 266 6.72 -19.67 -2.78
CA LYS A 266 7.24 -20.51 -1.69
C LYS A 266 8.78 -20.42 -1.59
N THR A 267 9.47 -20.47 -2.73
CA THR A 267 10.92 -20.33 -2.81
C THR A 267 11.35 -18.94 -2.37
N ALA A 268 10.70 -17.90 -2.90
CA ALA A 268 10.96 -16.50 -2.56
C ALA A 268 10.80 -16.25 -1.05
N LEU A 269 9.66 -16.63 -0.46
CA LEU A 269 9.39 -16.48 0.96
C LEU A 269 10.41 -17.23 1.82
N LYS A 270 10.80 -18.45 1.45
CA LYS A 270 11.82 -19.22 2.20
C LYS A 270 13.16 -18.49 2.23
N LEU A 271 13.57 -17.91 1.11
CA LEU A 271 14.83 -17.18 1.01
C LEU A 271 14.76 -15.84 1.75
N LEU A 272 13.68 -15.08 1.57
CA LEU A 272 13.49 -13.79 2.26
C LEU A 272 13.37 -13.97 3.79
N LYS A 273 12.74 -15.03 4.28
CA LYS A 273 12.76 -15.33 5.73
C LYS A 273 14.15 -15.59 6.27
N LYS A 274 15.04 -16.18 5.46
CA LYS A 274 16.41 -16.51 5.88
C LYS A 274 17.38 -15.33 5.71
N HIS A 275 17.15 -14.50 4.70
CA HIS A 275 18.09 -13.47 4.27
C HIS A 275 17.54 -12.04 4.42
N GLY A 276 16.32 -11.85 4.88
CA GLY A 276 15.70 -10.54 5.06
C GLY A 276 15.29 -9.92 3.72
N SER A 277 15.96 -8.83 3.33
CA SER A 277 15.61 -8.03 2.14
C SER A 277 16.11 -8.64 0.83
N LEU A 278 15.51 -8.20 -0.28
CA LEU A 278 15.97 -8.51 -1.64
C LEU A 278 17.44 -8.14 -1.82
N GLU A 279 17.83 -6.93 -1.42
CA GLU A 279 19.21 -6.46 -1.60
C GLU A 279 20.21 -7.34 -0.84
N ASN A 280 19.91 -7.70 0.41
CA ASN A 280 20.75 -8.61 1.16
C ASN A 280 20.80 -10.01 0.53
N LEU A 281 19.66 -10.51 0.02
CA LEU A 281 19.59 -11.78 -0.69
C LEU A 281 20.47 -11.79 -1.94
N LEU A 282 20.43 -10.72 -2.75
CA LEU A 282 21.26 -10.57 -3.96
C LEU A 282 22.75 -10.47 -3.62
N ASN A 283 23.11 -9.71 -2.58
CA ASN A 283 24.49 -9.56 -2.14
C ASN A 283 25.07 -10.86 -1.56
N ILE A 284 24.26 -11.66 -0.86
CA ILE A 284 24.71 -12.97 -0.40
C ILE A 284 24.87 -13.92 -1.59
N ALA A 285 23.93 -13.90 -2.54
CA ALA A 285 23.99 -14.75 -3.73
C ALA A 285 25.22 -14.44 -4.61
N SER A 286 25.72 -13.20 -4.64
CA SER A 286 26.93 -12.87 -5.40
C SER A 286 28.22 -13.40 -4.76
N VAL A 287 28.21 -13.69 -3.46
CA VAL A 287 29.39 -14.16 -2.73
C VAL A 287 29.37 -15.67 -2.49
N ARG A 288 28.20 -16.27 -2.31
CA ARG A 288 28.07 -17.71 -2.03
C ARG A 288 26.73 -18.29 -2.49
N THR A 289 26.67 -19.61 -2.61
CA THR A 289 25.45 -20.31 -2.99
C THR A 289 24.30 -20.12 -1.99
N VAL A 290 23.14 -19.77 -2.52
CA VAL A 290 21.87 -19.58 -1.81
C VAL A 290 20.80 -20.46 -2.43
N GLY A 291 20.11 -21.24 -1.59
CA GLY A 291 19.05 -22.14 -2.05
C GLY A 291 19.60 -23.29 -2.91
N ARG A 292 18.76 -23.78 -3.83
CA ARG A 292 19.14 -24.79 -4.82
C ARG A 292 19.76 -24.10 -6.04
N GLN A 293 20.46 -24.86 -6.90
CA GLN A 293 21.16 -24.32 -8.06
C GLN A 293 20.28 -23.40 -8.93
N TYR A 294 19.06 -23.81 -9.29
CA TYR A 294 18.16 -22.96 -10.07
C TYR A 294 17.82 -21.61 -9.40
N ALA A 295 17.76 -21.58 -8.06
CA ALA A 295 17.48 -20.36 -7.31
C ALA A 295 18.71 -19.44 -7.26
N GLN A 296 19.88 -20.04 -7.06
CA GLN A 296 21.16 -19.34 -7.16
C GLN A 296 21.35 -18.70 -8.54
N ASP A 297 21.13 -19.48 -9.60
CA ASP A 297 21.26 -19.03 -10.98
C ASP A 297 20.29 -17.88 -11.28
N ALA A 298 19.04 -17.98 -10.83
CA ALA A 298 18.05 -16.93 -11.00
C ALA A 298 18.44 -15.62 -10.29
N LEU A 299 18.89 -15.70 -9.03
CA LEU A 299 19.30 -14.53 -8.26
C LEU A 299 20.54 -13.85 -8.85
N THR A 300 21.49 -14.64 -9.36
CA THR A 300 22.73 -14.11 -9.95
C THR A 300 22.48 -13.52 -11.35
N LYS A 301 21.78 -14.27 -12.21
CA LYS A 301 21.55 -13.88 -13.62
C LYS A 301 20.58 -12.71 -13.76
N TYR A 302 19.59 -12.60 -12.87
CA TYR A 302 18.54 -11.58 -12.95
C TYR A 302 18.62 -10.55 -11.81
N ALA A 303 19.80 -10.36 -11.20
CA ALA A 303 19.99 -9.42 -10.10
C ALA A 303 19.58 -7.98 -10.48
N ASP A 304 20.05 -7.47 -11.62
CA ASP A 304 19.74 -6.10 -12.06
C ASP A 304 18.28 -5.92 -12.43
N TYR A 305 17.66 -6.98 -12.97
CA TYR A 305 16.22 -7.00 -13.22
C TYR A 305 15.42 -6.85 -11.91
N LEU A 306 15.82 -7.58 -10.87
CA LEU A 306 15.20 -7.51 -9.55
C LEU A 306 15.44 -6.15 -8.86
N ARG A 307 16.62 -5.55 -9.00
CA ARG A 307 16.91 -4.19 -8.51
C ARG A 307 16.06 -3.14 -9.23
N ARG A 308 15.91 -3.25 -10.55
CA ARG A 308 14.99 -2.38 -11.30
C ARG A 308 13.55 -2.51 -10.82
N ASN A 309 13.08 -3.74 -10.58
CA ASN A 309 11.74 -3.96 -10.01
C ASN A 309 11.59 -3.30 -8.63
N TYR A 310 12.65 -3.33 -7.81
CA TYR A 310 12.67 -2.65 -6.52
C TYR A 310 12.49 -1.14 -6.66
N GLU A 311 13.23 -0.50 -7.57
CA GLU A 311 13.09 0.94 -7.85
C GLU A 311 11.68 1.31 -8.32
N ILE A 312 11.05 0.47 -9.16
CA ILE A 312 9.71 0.74 -9.70
C ILE A 312 8.63 0.57 -8.63
N LEU A 313 8.70 -0.49 -7.82
CA LEU A 313 7.65 -0.87 -6.87
C LEU A 313 7.80 -0.19 -5.49
N SER A 314 8.96 0.39 -5.19
CA SER A 314 9.16 1.09 -3.93
C SER A 314 8.32 2.37 -3.88
N LEU A 315 7.69 2.60 -2.74
CA LEU A 315 7.08 3.90 -2.44
C LEU A 315 8.17 4.91 -2.07
N ARG A 316 8.09 6.11 -2.64
CA ARG A 316 8.97 7.23 -2.26
C ARG A 316 8.46 7.88 -0.99
N ARG A 317 9.39 8.40 -0.18
CA ARG A 317 9.10 9.06 1.11
C ARG A 317 9.71 10.46 1.22
N ASP A 318 10.17 10.99 0.09
CA ASP A 318 10.92 12.23 -0.05
C ASP A 318 10.21 13.22 -0.98
N VAL A 319 8.89 13.07 -1.15
CA VAL A 319 8.10 14.02 -1.94
C VAL A 319 8.12 15.39 -1.26
N ASN A 320 8.28 16.46 -2.03
CA ASN A 320 8.29 17.83 -1.50
C ASN A 320 6.87 18.27 -1.08
N VAL A 321 6.40 17.74 0.04
CA VAL A 321 5.10 18.02 0.66
C VAL A 321 5.29 18.06 2.17
N GLN A 322 4.62 19.00 2.82
CA GLN A 322 4.68 19.17 4.27
C GLN A 322 3.31 19.02 4.88
N LEU A 323 3.22 18.21 5.92
CA LEU A 323 2.05 18.02 6.76
C LEU A 323 1.74 19.34 7.46
N LYS A 324 0.48 19.75 7.40
CA LYS A 324 0.03 20.96 8.07
C LYS A 324 -0.76 20.63 9.33
N GLU A 325 -0.57 21.42 10.39
CA GLU A 325 -1.21 21.19 11.68
C GLU A 325 -2.73 21.27 11.59
N GLU A 326 -3.27 22.14 10.73
CA GLU A 326 -4.70 22.26 10.50
C GLU A 326 -5.33 21.01 9.86
N TRP A 327 -4.52 20.08 9.33
CA TRP A 327 -5.02 18.80 8.80
C TRP A 327 -5.14 17.71 9.88
N LEU A 328 -4.68 17.99 11.10
CA LEU A 328 -4.63 17.03 12.22
C LEU A 328 -5.73 17.24 13.24
N VAL A 329 -6.61 18.22 13.00
CA VAL A 329 -7.78 18.47 13.85
C VAL A 329 -8.93 17.54 13.47
N PRO A 330 -9.78 17.15 14.46
CA PRO A 330 -11.01 16.44 14.16
C PRO A 330 -11.84 17.17 13.10
N ARG A 331 -12.41 16.41 12.17
CA ARG A 331 -13.14 16.96 11.04
C ARG A 331 -14.54 17.42 11.48
N ASP A 332 -14.98 18.58 10.99
CA ASP A 332 -16.38 18.97 11.08
C ASP A 332 -17.20 18.20 10.03
N THR A 333 -18.07 17.31 10.52
CA THR A 333 -18.88 16.40 9.70
C THR A 333 -20.29 16.91 9.43
N SER A 334 -20.64 18.12 9.88
CA SER A 334 -21.99 18.68 9.79
C SER A 334 -22.53 18.72 8.36
N ASN A 335 -21.64 18.94 7.39
CA ASN A 335 -21.99 19.05 5.97
C ASN A 335 -21.96 17.72 5.21
N ASP A 336 -21.47 16.62 5.79
CA ASP A 336 -21.21 15.37 5.06
C ASP A 336 -22.47 14.79 4.44
N SER A 337 -23.52 14.62 5.26
CA SER A 337 -24.77 13.99 4.84
C SER A 337 -25.43 14.79 3.70
N LYS A 338 -25.48 16.12 3.85
CA LYS A 338 -26.07 17.02 2.85
C LYS A 338 -25.25 17.02 1.56
N THR A 339 -23.93 17.13 1.67
CA THR A 339 -23.02 17.16 0.52
C THR A 339 -23.10 15.87 -0.28
N LEU A 340 -22.98 14.72 0.39
CA LEU A 340 -23.06 13.42 -0.28
C LEU A 340 -24.45 13.17 -0.88
N SER A 341 -25.53 13.54 -0.20
CA SER A 341 -26.89 13.39 -0.75
C SER A 341 -27.10 14.25 -2.01
N ASN A 342 -26.63 15.49 -1.99
CA ASN A 342 -26.69 16.36 -3.17
C ASN A 342 -25.83 15.80 -4.30
N PHE A 343 -24.68 15.23 -3.98
CA PHE A 343 -23.81 14.61 -4.97
C PHE A 343 -24.45 13.35 -5.59
N PHE A 344 -25.12 12.49 -4.82
CA PHE A 344 -25.89 11.38 -5.37
C PHE A 344 -26.98 11.85 -6.33
N LYS A 345 -27.76 12.88 -5.96
CA LYS A 345 -28.78 13.48 -6.84
C LYS A 345 -28.19 14.01 -8.14
N PHE A 346 -27.08 14.75 -8.05
CA PHE A 346 -26.37 15.26 -9.22
C PHE A 346 -25.97 14.13 -10.18
N LEU A 347 -25.46 13.01 -9.65
CA LEU A 347 -25.09 11.86 -10.47
C LEU A 347 -26.32 11.22 -11.14
N GLU A 348 -27.42 11.00 -10.40
CA GLU A 348 -28.67 10.47 -10.94
C GLU A 348 -29.27 11.35 -12.06
N GLU A 349 -29.19 12.67 -11.92
CA GLU A 349 -29.62 13.62 -12.94
C GLU A 349 -28.76 13.50 -14.20
N THR A 350 -27.43 13.44 -14.05
CA THR A 350 -26.52 13.28 -15.20
C THR A 350 -26.74 11.98 -15.98
N GLU A 351 -27.08 10.88 -15.30
CA GLU A 351 -27.44 9.62 -15.96
C GLU A 351 -28.73 9.75 -16.78
N LYS A 352 -29.78 10.37 -16.20
CA LYS A 352 -31.06 10.58 -16.90
C LYS A 352 -30.91 11.42 -18.17
N PHE A 353 -30.13 12.49 -18.13
CA PHE A 353 -29.87 13.33 -19.31
C PHE A 353 -29.11 12.56 -20.39
N SER A 354 -28.13 11.73 -20.02
CA SER A 354 -27.37 10.92 -20.99
C SER A 354 -28.27 9.91 -21.73
N HIS A 355 -29.23 9.30 -21.02
CA HIS A 355 -30.20 8.38 -21.60
C HIS A 355 -31.22 9.07 -22.52
N GLN A 356 -31.66 10.29 -22.20
CA GLN A 356 -32.59 11.04 -23.06
C GLN A 356 -31.94 11.58 -24.34
N SER A 357 -30.67 12.00 -24.27
CA SER A 357 -29.93 12.47 -25.46
C SER A 357 -29.58 11.37 -26.47
N GLY A 358 -29.50 10.10 -26.04
CA GLY A 358 -29.23 8.96 -26.92
C GLY A 358 -30.41 8.52 -27.80
N PHE A 359 -31.63 8.97 -27.50
CA PHE A 359 -32.82 8.68 -28.30
C PHE A 359 -33.03 9.65 -29.48
N ILE A 360 -32.37 10.81 -29.47
CA ILE A 360 -32.57 11.86 -30.49
C ILE A 360 -31.60 11.69 -31.68
N SER A 361 -30.55 10.88 -31.56
CA SER A 361 -29.52 10.71 -32.61
C SER A 361 -29.74 9.52 -33.57
N ASN A 362 -30.87 8.81 -33.49
CA ASN A 362 -31.22 7.69 -34.39
C ASN A 362 -32.52 7.93 -35.19
N GLY A 363 -32.93 9.19 -35.35
CA GLY A 363 -34.11 9.60 -36.12
C GLY A 363 -33.75 10.05 -37.53
#